data_AF-A0A4Y9QVP9-F1
#
_entry.id   AF-A0A4Y9QVP9-F1
#
_cell.length_a   1.000
_cell.length_b   1.000
_cell.length_c   1.000
_cell.angle_alpha   90.00
_cell.angle_beta   90.00
_cell.angle_gamma   90.00
#
_symmetry.space_group_name_H-M   'P 1'
#
loop_
_entity.id
_entity.type
_entity.pdbx_description
1 polymer ?
#
loop_
_entity_poly.entity_id
_entity_poly.type
_entity_poly.pdbx_seq_one_letter_code
_entity_poly.pdbx_strand_id
1 'polypeptide(L)'
;MSDRISIDFDRIQQHATRVGTVASDVRNAKDAAGSMNLGGGAFGLMCSFLVAPATMITGVASSMIGTAGALVERSAREIRGVGSDFTALESHITEELAPLLNAVDQVR
;
A
#
# COMPACT_ATOMS: atom_id res chain seq x y z
N MET A 1 -35.57 -4.81 -5.21
CA MET A 1 -34.48 -3.98 -5.76
C MET A 1 -33.20 -4.45 -5.11
N SER A 2 -32.36 -5.16 -5.87
CA SER A 2 -31.10 -5.72 -5.36
C SER A 2 -30.12 -4.58 -5.09
N ASP A 3 -29.49 -4.55 -3.92
CA ASP A 3 -28.33 -3.70 -3.67
C ASP A 3 -27.30 -3.99 -4.77
N ARG A 4 -27.15 -3.04 -5.71
CA ARG A 4 -26.11 -3.12 -6.74
C ARG A 4 -24.79 -2.94 -6.02
N ILE A 5 -24.03 -4.01 -5.88
CA ILE A 5 -22.60 -3.95 -5.59
C ILE A 5 -21.96 -3.25 -6.80
N SER A 6 -21.87 -1.93 -6.73
CA SER A 6 -21.19 -1.08 -7.70
C SER A 6 -19.79 -0.84 -7.18
N ILE A 7 -18.79 -1.43 -7.83
CA ILE A 7 -17.39 -1.21 -7.47
C ILE A 7 -16.91 0.06 -8.17
N ASP A 8 -16.48 1.03 -7.36
CA ASP A 8 -15.89 2.29 -7.83
C ASP A 8 -14.37 2.09 -7.99
N PHE A 9 -13.94 1.81 -9.23
CA PHE A 9 -12.54 1.56 -9.55
C PHE A 9 -11.64 2.77 -9.32
N ASP A 10 -12.15 3.98 -9.56
CA ASP A 10 -11.41 5.21 -9.32
C ASP A 10 -11.10 5.37 -7.83
N ARG A 11 -12.04 5.00 -6.96
CA ARG A 11 -11.82 4.97 -5.51
C ARG A 11 -10.82 3.92 -5.09
N ILE A 12 -10.85 2.72 -5.68
CA ILE A 12 -9.87 1.65 -5.40
C ILE A 12 -8.46 2.12 -5.79
N GLN A 13 -8.30 2.72 -6.97
CA GLN A 13 -7.01 3.22 -7.44
C GLN A 13 -6.51 4.40 -6.61
N GLN A 14 -7.39 5.33 -6.26
CA GLN A 14 -7.06 6.45 -5.38
C GLN A 14 -6.61 5.95 -3.99
N HIS A 15 -7.27 4.90 -3.47
CA HIS A 15 -6.88 4.28 -2.21
C HIS A 15 -5.51 3.58 -2.31
N ALA A 16 -5.28 2.79 -3.37
CA ALA A 16 -4.00 2.13 -3.61
C ALA A 16 -2.83 3.12 -3.70
N THR A 17 -3.02 4.25 -4.39
CA THR A 17 -2.03 5.34 -4.47
C THR A 17 -1.74 5.91 -3.08
N ARG A 18 -2.78 6.22 -2.30
CA ARG A 18 -2.63 6.76 -0.95
C ARG A 18 -1.90 5.79 -0.01
N VAL A 19 -2.18 4.49 -0.09
CA VAL A 19 -1.47 3.45 0.67
C VAL A 19 0.00 3.37 0.25
N GLY A 20 0.29 3.52 -1.05
CA GLY A 20 1.66 3.60 -1.57
C GLY A 20 2.45 4.80 -1.03
N THR A 21 1.82 5.97 -0.93
CA THR A 21 2.42 7.17 -0.32
C THR A 21 2.77 6.92 1.14
N VAL A 22 1.84 6.37 1.92
CA VAL A 22 2.07 6.05 3.34
C VAL A 22 3.25 5.08 3.52
N ALA A 23 3.35 4.05 2.67
CA ALA A 23 4.50 3.15 2.70
C ALA A 23 5.82 3.89 2.45
N SER A 24 5.83 4.89 1.56
CA SER A 24 7.01 5.72 1.31
C SER A 24 7.39 6.58 2.51
N ASP A 25 6.40 7.19 3.16
CA ASP A 25 6.64 8.02 4.34
C ASP A 25 7.19 7.21 5.51
N VAL A 26 6.71 5.97 5.67
CA VAL A 26 7.20 5.00 6.65
C VAL A 26 8.68 4.65 6.40
N ARG A 27 9.08 4.45 5.14
CA ARG A 27 10.49 4.23 4.77
C ARG A 27 11.35 5.46 5.09
N ASN A 28 10.89 6.64 4.71
CA ASN A 28 11.59 7.89 4.99
C ASN A 28 11.78 8.13 6.50
N ALA A 29 10.76 7.84 7.31
CA ALA A 29 10.83 7.96 8.76
C ALA A 29 11.84 6.98 9.37
N LYS A 30 11.90 5.73 8.86
CA LYS A 30 12.91 4.75 9.26
C LYS A 30 14.32 5.23 8.90
N ASP A 31 14.53 5.72 7.70
CA ASP A 31 15.83 6.20 7.24
C ASP A 31 16.29 7.42 8.05
N ALA A 32 15.37 8.34 8.34
CA ALA A 32 15.62 9.49 9.21
C ALA A 32 16.05 9.03 10.63
N ALA A 33 15.35 8.07 11.23
CA ALA A 33 15.71 7.51 12.53
C ALA A 33 17.09 6.82 12.51
N GLY A 34 17.44 6.16 11.41
CA GLY A 34 18.77 5.54 11.22
C GLY A 34 19.90 6.54 10.95
N SER A 35 19.59 7.72 10.40
CA SER A 35 20.58 8.77 10.09
C SER A 35 21.05 9.56 11.31
N MET A 36 20.39 9.43 12.46
CA MET A 36 20.74 10.14 13.69
C MET A 36 22.08 9.66 14.24
N ASN A 37 23.11 10.53 14.20
CA ASN A 37 24.41 10.23 14.79
C ASN A 37 24.40 10.44 16.32
N LEU A 38 23.87 9.46 17.05
CA LEU A 38 23.84 9.45 18.52
C LEU A 38 25.22 9.10 19.14
N GLY A 39 26.09 8.42 18.39
CA GLY A 39 27.41 8.00 18.89
C GLY A 39 28.52 9.05 18.74
N GLY A 40 28.28 10.13 17.99
CA GLY A 40 29.28 11.13 17.66
C GLY A 40 28.90 12.57 18.06
N GLY A 41 29.84 13.50 17.86
CA GLY A 41 29.65 14.93 18.13
C GLY A 41 29.40 15.25 19.61
N ALA A 42 28.75 16.39 19.87
CA ALA A 42 28.49 16.89 21.22
C ALA A 42 27.53 15.98 22.03
N PHE A 43 26.61 15.27 21.37
CA PHE A 43 25.72 14.33 22.04
C PHE A 43 26.46 13.06 22.49
N GLY A 44 27.34 12.51 21.65
CA GLY A 44 28.19 11.38 22.05
C GLY A 44 29.11 11.71 23.22
N LEU A 45 29.50 12.98 23.38
CA LEU A 45 30.31 13.44 24.51
C LEU A 45 29.50 13.69 25.79
N MET A 46 28.31 14.28 25.69
CA MET A 46 27.48 14.64 26.85
C MET A 46 26.51 13.53 27.30
N CYS A 47 26.09 12.69 26.37
CA CYS A 47 25.00 11.73 26.56
C CYS A 47 25.40 10.29 26.21
N SER A 48 26.69 9.96 26.24
CA SER A 48 27.22 8.61 25.88
C SER A 48 26.50 7.46 26.59
N PHE A 49 26.11 7.65 27.85
CA PHE A 49 25.39 6.66 28.65
C PHE A 49 24.01 6.29 28.10
N LEU A 50 23.38 7.18 27.33
CA LEU A 50 22.07 6.96 26.71
C LEU A 50 22.17 6.30 25.33
N VAL A 51 23.35 6.31 24.70
CA VAL A 51 23.52 5.86 23.31
C VAL A 51 23.21 4.36 23.17
N ALA A 52 23.73 3.52 24.07
CA ALA A 52 23.49 2.08 24.02
C ALA A 52 22.00 1.70 24.21
N PRO A 53 21.28 2.18 25.26
CA PRO A 53 19.86 1.89 25.39
C PRO A 53 19.01 2.52 24.27
N ALA A 54 19.34 3.72 23.80
CA ALA A 54 18.61 4.36 22.71
C ALA A 54 18.76 3.60 21.38
N THR A 55 19.97 3.15 21.05
CA THR A 55 20.21 2.39 19.80
C THR A 55 19.49 1.05 19.78
N MET A 56 19.39 0.35 20.91
CA MET A 56 18.56 -0.86 21.02
C MET A 56 17.08 -0.60 20.72
N ILE A 57 16.50 0.44 21.34
CA ILE A 57 15.09 0.80 21.14
C ILE A 57 14.85 1.22 19.68
N THR A 58 15.74 2.02 19.10
CA THR A 58 15.65 2.44 17.69
C THR A 58 15.73 1.24 16.75
N GLY A 59 16.53 0.21 17.06
CA GLY A 59 16.59 -1.03 16.29
C GLY A 59 15.25 -1.78 16.28
N VAL A 60 14.63 -1.94 17.45
CA VAL A 60 13.31 -2.59 17.57
C VAL A 60 12.23 -1.78 16.85
N ALA A 61 12.19 -0.46 17.06
CA ALA A 61 11.25 0.42 16.37
C ALA A 61 11.42 0.35 14.85
N SER A 62 12.66 0.38 14.35
CA SER A 62 12.97 0.28 12.91
C SER A 62 12.54 -1.06 12.31
N SER A 63 12.63 -2.14 13.07
CA SER A 63 12.13 -3.46 12.67
C SER A 63 10.61 -3.46 12.55
N MET A 64 9.89 -2.98 13.58
CA MET A 64 8.43 -2.89 13.57
C MET A 64 7.90 -1.99 12.45
N ILE A 65 8.52 -0.82 12.26
CA ILE A 65 8.21 0.11 11.17
C ILE A 65 8.44 -0.56 9.81
N GLY A 66 9.54 -1.31 9.65
CA GLY A 66 9.81 -2.08 8.44
C GLY A 66 8.74 -3.14 8.15
N THR A 67 8.32 -3.90 9.16
CA THR A 67 7.25 -4.90 9.03
C THR A 67 5.92 -4.25 8.67
N ALA A 68 5.55 -3.15 9.33
CA ALA A 68 4.34 -2.39 9.01
C ALA A 68 4.38 -1.86 7.57
N GLY A 69 5.51 -1.31 7.13
CA GLY A 69 5.71 -0.87 5.74
C GLY A 69 5.52 -2.00 4.72
N ALA A 70 6.09 -3.18 4.98
CA ALA A 70 5.94 -4.34 4.11
C ALA A 70 4.47 -4.84 4.00
N LEU A 71 3.71 -4.78 5.10
CA LEU A 71 2.29 -5.10 5.11
C LEU A 71 1.48 -4.09 4.29
N VAL A 72 1.74 -2.80 4.46
CA VAL A 72 1.09 -1.71 3.70
C VAL A 72 1.38 -1.84 2.20
N GLU A 73 2.63 -2.12 1.83
CA GLU A 73 3.01 -2.37 0.43
C GLU A 73 2.30 -3.60 -0.14
N ARG A 74 2.18 -4.68 0.64
CA ARG A 74 1.42 -5.86 0.25
C ARG A 74 -0.04 -5.50 0.02
N SER A 75 -0.68 -4.82 0.96
CA SER A 75 -2.07 -4.37 0.79
C SER A 75 -2.25 -3.52 -0.47
N ALA A 76 -1.32 -2.59 -0.76
CA ALA A 76 -1.37 -1.79 -1.99
C ALA A 76 -1.24 -2.64 -3.27
N ARG A 77 -0.49 -3.76 -3.23
CA ARG A 77 -0.41 -4.70 -4.36
C ARG A 77 -1.70 -5.50 -4.51
N GLU A 78 -2.25 -6.03 -3.41
CA GLU A 78 -3.50 -6.80 -3.44
C GLU A 78 -4.68 -5.94 -3.93
N ILE A 79 -4.80 -4.69 -3.45
CA ILE A 79 -5.85 -3.76 -3.90
C ILE A 79 -5.76 -3.50 -5.41
N ARG A 80 -4.54 -3.33 -5.94
CA ARG A 80 -4.32 -3.20 -7.38
C ARG A 80 -4.64 -4.48 -8.15
N GLY A 81 -4.31 -5.63 -7.58
CA GLY A 81 -4.65 -6.95 -8.13
C GLY A 81 -6.16 -7.13 -8.28
N VAL A 82 -6.92 -6.86 -7.21
CA VAL A 82 -8.39 -6.91 -7.23
C VAL A 82 -8.97 -5.98 -8.30
N GLY A 83 -8.42 -4.78 -8.45
CA GLY A 83 -8.83 -3.87 -9.53
C GLY A 83 -8.62 -4.46 -10.92
N SER A 84 -7.45 -5.04 -11.16
CA SER A 84 -7.11 -5.70 -12.42
C SER A 84 -8.01 -6.90 -12.72
N ASP A 85 -8.26 -7.75 -11.72
CA ASP A 85 -9.08 -8.96 -11.86
C ASP A 85 -10.52 -8.60 -12.25
N PHE A 86 -11.05 -7.55 -11.66
CA PHE A 86 -12.38 -7.05 -11.98
C PHE A 86 -12.47 -6.47 -13.39
N THR A 87 -11.48 -5.69 -13.83
CA THR A 87 -11.44 -5.19 -15.22
C THR A 87 -11.37 -6.35 -16.22
N ALA A 88 -10.60 -7.39 -15.91
CA ALA A 88 -10.56 -8.59 -16.73
C ALA A 88 -11.92 -9.32 -16.78
N LEU A 89 -12.58 -9.44 -15.63
CA LEU A 89 -13.92 -10.04 -15.54
C LEU A 89 -14.96 -9.25 -16.35
N GLU A 90 -14.99 -7.92 -16.21
CA GLU A 90 -15.91 -7.06 -16.96
C GLU A 90 -15.69 -7.16 -18.47
N SER A 91 -14.42 -7.21 -18.89
CA SER A 91 -14.05 -7.39 -20.30
C SER A 91 -14.54 -8.75 -20.81
N HIS A 92 -14.30 -9.82 -20.05
CA HIS A 92 -14.74 -11.16 -20.40
C HIS A 92 -16.27 -11.27 -20.52
N ILE A 93 -17.02 -10.71 -19.55
CA ILE A 93 -18.48 -10.66 -19.61
C ILE A 93 -18.93 -9.89 -20.84
N THR A 94 -18.31 -8.74 -21.13
CA THR A 94 -18.68 -7.90 -22.29
C THR A 94 -18.44 -8.65 -23.60
N GLU A 95 -17.31 -9.35 -23.73
CA GLU A 95 -16.98 -10.18 -24.90
C GLU A 95 -17.98 -11.32 -25.12
N GLU A 96 -18.46 -11.96 -24.05
CA GLU A 96 -19.43 -13.05 -24.15
C GLU A 96 -20.88 -12.56 -24.38
N LEU A 97 -21.28 -11.47 -23.72
CA LEU A 97 -22.67 -10.98 -23.78
C LEU A 97 -22.96 -10.14 -25.03
N ALA A 98 -21.99 -9.38 -25.54
CA ALA A 98 -22.16 -8.55 -26.72
C ALA A 98 -22.68 -9.31 -27.96
N PRO A 99 -22.15 -10.49 -28.33
CA PRO A 99 -22.67 -11.23 -29.47
C PRO A 99 -24.09 -11.76 -29.22
N LEU A 100 -24.43 -12.15 -28.00
CA LEU A 100 -25.78 -12.61 -27.65
C LEU A 100 -26.80 -11.47 -27.72
N LEU A 101 -26.46 -10.29 -27.22
CA LEU A 101 -27.31 -9.09 -27.30
C LEU A 101 -27.56 -8.69 -28.76
N ASN A 102 -26.52 -8.69 -29.59
CA ASN A 102 -26.65 -8.41 -31.03
C ASN A 102 -27.54 -9.44 -31.74
N ALA A 103 -27.46 -10.72 -31.37
CA ALA A 103 -28.31 -11.76 -31.94
C ALA A 103 -29.78 -11.58 -31.55
N VAL A 104 -30.07 -11.16 -30.32
CA VAL A 104 -31.43 -10.85 -29.86
C VAL A 104 -32.01 -9.64 -30.58
N ASP A 105 -31.21 -8.59 -30.80
CA ASP A 105 -31.65 -7.37 -31.49
C ASP A 105 -31.97 -7.60 -32.97
N GLN A 106 -31.34 -8.59 -33.62
CA GLN A 106 -31.64 -8.97 -35.01
C GLN A 106 -32.96 -9.75 -35.19
N VAL A 107 -33.52 -10.31 -34.12
CA VAL A 107 -34.77 -11.10 -34.16
C VAL A 107 -35.99 -10.24 -33.79
N ARG A 108 -35.77 -9.04 -33.27
CA ARG A 108 -36.80 -8.07 -32.91
C ARG A 108 -37.12 -7.12 -34.06
#